data_AF-A0A2M7H215-F1
#
_entry.id   AF-A0A2M7H215-F1
#
_cell.length_a   1.000
_cell.length_b   1.000
_cell.length_c   1.000
_cell.angle_alpha   90.00
_cell.angle_beta   90.00
_cell.angle_gamma   90.00
#
_symmetry.space_group_name_H-M   'P 1'
#
loop_
_entity.id
_entity.type
_entity.pdbx_description
1 polymer ?
#
loop_
_entity_poly.entity_id
_entity_poly.type
_entity_poly.pdbx_seq_one_letter_code
_entity_poly.pdbx_strand_id
1 'polypeptide(L)'
;MSKKNRQGKNFEPRLNSETKKSILAVVFLGAAAVLILASFNNAGPLGNFLYKIFEKLFGWGYYLLPLIFFILSGFFFASKDQKINSITFLGAVIFVLSGLGLIDILSPRNSGFVGGIVGAVEIPFGYAASIIIIAVVIIASLLTTFNFPVRLDTFRKKDTDENKEDEEQILATVASANGQQKSEPEKQKVKDETKEFETKEFEQKSFPKSASLKTEHSKLKAKGYIAPPLDLLKSSVEKPTSGDLRTNVNIIKRTLESFGIPVEMGEINIGPKITRYTLKPAEGVKLSRIIALNQDLSMALAAHSIRIEAPIPGKSLVGIEVPNKASAVVRLGNLMSYPDFSGFGPLGFVLGRDVNGEPIFSDIAKLPHLLIAGTTGSGKSIMIHSLLTSLLYQNSPETLRLILIDPKRVELSLY
;
A
#
# COMPACT_ATOMS: atom_id res chain seq x y z
N MET A 1 29.69 41.15 17.58
CA MET A 1 28.22 41.24 17.54
C MET A 1 27.71 40.61 16.25
N SER A 2 26.98 39.50 16.32
CA SER A 2 26.06 39.10 15.24
C SER A 2 24.90 38.33 15.85
N LYS A 3 23.70 38.88 15.71
CA LYS A 3 22.46 38.47 16.38
C LYS A 3 21.93 37.18 15.76
N LYS A 4 21.72 36.18 16.62
CA LYS A 4 21.08 34.90 16.32
C LYS A 4 19.57 35.12 16.15
N ASN A 5 19.07 34.93 14.94
CA ASN A 5 17.67 35.03 14.60
C ASN A 5 16.93 33.79 15.14
N ARG A 6 16.21 33.92 16.27
CA ARG A 6 15.28 32.90 16.77
C ARG A 6 13.90 33.21 16.21
N GLN A 7 13.48 32.50 15.18
CA GLN A 7 12.09 32.49 14.75
C GLN A 7 11.25 31.74 15.79
N GLY A 8 10.24 32.42 16.33
CA GLY A 8 9.25 31.86 17.23
C GLY A 8 8.42 30.80 16.53
N LYS A 9 8.36 29.60 17.11
CA LYS A 9 7.36 28.60 16.77
C LYS A 9 6.02 29.07 17.37
N ASN A 10 5.10 29.48 16.51
CA ASN A 10 3.70 29.66 16.90
C ASN A 10 3.16 28.32 17.42
N PHE A 11 2.85 28.26 18.70
CA PHE A 11 2.18 27.13 19.35
C PHE A 11 0.69 27.22 19.00
N GLU A 12 0.28 26.64 17.88
CA GLU A 12 -1.14 26.37 17.66
C GLU A 12 -1.53 25.13 18.47
N PRO A 13 -2.52 25.21 19.38
CA PRO A 13 -3.02 24.04 20.10
C PRO A 13 -3.77 23.14 19.11
N ARG A 14 -3.07 22.15 18.55
CA ARG A 14 -3.68 21.14 17.68
C ARG A 14 -4.32 20.05 18.55
N LEU A 15 -5.65 20.07 18.63
CA LEU A 15 -6.43 18.98 19.23
C LEU A 15 -6.07 17.62 18.60
N ASN A 16 -5.95 16.59 19.44
CA ASN A 16 -5.73 15.21 19.01
C ASN A 16 -6.84 14.77 18.02
N SER A 17 -6.48 14.02 16.98
CA SER A 17 -7.41 13.52 15.98
C SER A 17 -8.51 12.64 16.56
N GLU A 18 -8.23 11.90 17.63
CA GLU A 18 -9.24 11.11 18.34
C GLU A 18 -10.26 12.01 19.05
N THR A 19 -9.79 13.05 19.73
CA THR A 19 -10.66 14.04 20.38
C THR A 19 -11.54 14.74 19.35
N LYS A 20 -11.02 15.07 18.16
CA LYS A 20 -11.82 15.65 17.07
C LYS A 20 -12.92 14.70 16.59
N LYS A 21 -12.64 13.39 16.47
CA LYS A 21 -13.64 12.37 16.12
C LYS A 21 -14.73 12.26 17.19
N SER A 22 -14.34 12.19 18.47
CA SER A 22 -15.30 12.11 19.57
C SER A 22 -16.17 13.36 19.67
N ILE A 23 -15.60 14.55 19.47
CA ILE A 23 -16.36 15.80 19.40
C ILE A 23 -17.38 15.72 18.26
N LEU A 24 -16.97 15.31 17.05
CA LEU A 24 -17.88 15.15 15.92
C LEU A 24 -18.98 14.12 16.21
N ALA A 25 -18.65 12.98 16.82
CA ALA A 25 -19.62 11.96 17.18
C ALA A 25 -20.69 12.52 18.14
N VAL A 26 -20.28 13.26 19.17
CA VAL A 26 -21.20 13.91 20.12
C VAL A 26 -22.05 14.97 19.42
N VAL A 27 -21.48 15.75 18.50
CA VAL A 27 -22.23 16.74 17.71
C VAL A 27 -23.29 16.07 16.84
N PHE A 28 -22.97 14.98 16.15
CA PHE A 28 -23.94 14.23 15.34
C PHE A 28 -25.03 13.59 16.20
N LEU A 29 -24.67 13.04 17.36
CA LEU A 29 -25.65 12.49 18.31
C LEU A 29 -26.61 13.58 18.82
N GLY A 30 -26.07 14.75 19.19
CA GLY A 30 -26.84 15.91 19.61
C GLY A 30 -27.77 16.42 18.50
N ALA A 31 -27.27 16.51 17.27
CA ALA A 31 -28.06 16.89 16.11
C ALA A 31 -29.22 15.91 15.85
N ALA A 32 -28.96 14.60 15.92
CA ALA A 32 -30.00 13.57 15.80
C ALA A 32 -31.09 13.75 16.88
N ALA A 33 -30.70 13.95 18.14
CA ALA A 33 -31.64 14.16 19.24
C ALA A 33 -32.49 15.43 19.05
N VAL A 34 -31.87 16.53 18.61
CA VAL A 34 -32.58 17.79 18.33
C VAL A 34 -33.58 17.62 17.20
N LEU A 35 -33.21 16.92 16.11
CA LEU A 35 -34.12 16.65 15.01
C LEU A 35 -35.32 15.78 15.43
N ILE A 36 -35.11 14.79 16.30
CA ILE A 36 -36.21 13.99 16.86
C ILE A 36 -37.11 14.87 17.73
N LEU A 37 -36.54 15.67 18.64
CA LEU A 37 -37.34 16.56 19.47
C LEU A 37 -38.12 17.59 18.65
N ALA A 38 -37.56 18.04 17.53
CA ALA A 38 -38.20 18.99 16.64
C ALA A 38 -39.45 18.41 15.95
N SER A 39 -39.48 17.10 15.64
CA SER A 39 -40.70 16.48 15.09
C SER A 39 -41.85 16.39 16.10
N PHE A 40 -41.55 16.48 17.40
CA PHE A 40 -42.55 16.53 18.47
C PHE A 40 -42.85 17.96 18.97
N ASN A 41 -42.39 19.00 18.26
CA ASN A 41 -42.47 20.40 18.66
C ASN A 41 -41.77 20.76 20.00
N ASN A 42 -40.89 19.90 20.49
CA ASN A 42 -40.20 20.03 21.79
C ASN A 42 -38.78 20.60 21.69
N ALA A 43 -38.33 21.03 20.50
CA ALA A 43 -36.98 21.58 20.28
C ALA A 43 -36.91 23.11 20.28
N GLY A 44 -37.96 23.79 20.75
CA GLY A 44 -38.05 25.24 20.80
C GLY A 44 -38.24 25.92 19.44
N PRO A 45 -38.22 27.27 19.38
CA PRO A 45 -38.57 28.02 18.16
C PRO A 45 -37.69 27.71 16.96
N LEU A 46 -36.38 27.58 17.17
CA LEU A 46 -35.42 27.27 16.12
C LEU A 46 -35.60 25.84 15.59
N GLY A 47 -35.80 24.86 16.48
CA GLY A 47 -36.06 23.47 16.10
C GLY A 47 -37.35 23.33 15.29
N ASN A 48 -38.43 23.98 15.74
CA ASN A 48 -39.72 23.94 15.04
C ASN A 48 -39.66 24.65 13.67
N PHE A 49 -38.87 25.73 13.57
CA PHE A 49 -38.60 26.38 12.29
C PHE A 49 -37.83 25.47 11.33
N LEU A 50 -36.77 24.79 11.81
CA LEU A 50 -36.00 23.83 11.02
C LEU A 50 -36.86 22.62 10.60
N TYR A 51 -37.70 22.10 11.49
CA TYR A 51 -38.63 21.02 11.17
C TYR A 51 -39.52 21.39 9.98
N LYS A 52 -40.16 22.58 9.99
CA LYS A 52 -41.02 23.02 8.88
C LYS A 52 -40.27 23.13 7.55
N ILE A 53 -39.02 23.59 7.58
CA ILE A 53 -38.18 23.67 6.37
C ILE A 53 -37.87 22.25 5.87
N PHE A 54 -37.39 21.38 6.75
CA PHE A 54 -36.98 20.04 6.38
C PHE A 54 -38.16 19.13 6.01
N GLU A 55 -39.32 19.26 6.64
CA GLU A 55 -40.54 18.59 6.26
C GLU A 55 -41.00 19.01 4.86
N LYS A 56 -40.90 20.31 4.50
CA LYS A 56 -41.20 20.76 3.14
C LYS A 56 -40.21 20.23 2.10
N LEU A 57 -38.93 20.17 2.46
CA LEU A 57 -37.87 19.70 1.56
C LEU A 57 -37.86 18.17 1.38
N PHE A 58 -38.10 17.42 2.46
CA PHE A 58 -37.85 15.98 2.55
C PHE A 58 -39.09 15.14 2.88
N GLY A 59 -40.21 15.77 3.25
CA GLY A 59 -41.44 15.08 3.64
C GLY A 59 -41.21 14.06 4.76
N TRP A 60 -41.74 12.84 4.61
CA TRP A 60 -41.47 11.70 5.50
C TRP A 60 -40.00 11.31 5.57
N GLY A 61 -39.23 11.66 4.54
CA GLY A 61 -37.77 11.55 4.53
C GLY A 61 -37.07 12.38 5.60
N TYR A 62 -37.77 13.31 6.26
CA TYR A 62 -37.28 13.99 7.46
C TYR A 62 -36.69 13.01 8.49
N TYR A 63 -37.37 11.89 8.74
CA TYR A 63 -36.95 10.89 9.73
C TYR A 63 -35.70 10.10 9.32
N LEU A 64 -35.27 10.20 8.06
CA LEU A 64 -34.01 9.64 7.58
C LEU A 64 -32.81 10.43 8.11
N LEU A 65 -32.96 11.74 8.34
CA LEU A 65 -31.90 12.63 8.84
C LEU A 65 -31.42 12.30 10.27
N PRO A 66 -32.29 12.15 11.29
CA PRO A 66 -31.83 11.75 12.61
C PRO A 66 -31.25 10.32 12.58
N LEU A 67 -31.79 9.42 11.76
CA LEU A 67 -31.24 8.07 11.60
C LEU A 67 -29.81 8.08 11.06
N ILE A 68 -29.53 8.84 9.99
CA ILE A 68 -28.17 8.90 9.42
C ILE A 68 -27.19 9.58 10.37
N PHE A 69 -27.60 10.62 11.10
CA PHE A 69 -26.74 11.25 12.10
C PHE A 69 -26.46 10.33 13.28
N PHE A 70 -27.42 9.52 13.69
CA PHE A 70 -27.20 8.49 14.71
C PHE A 70 -26.20 7.42 14.21
N ILE A 71 -26.36 6.94 12.98
CA ILE A 71 -25.43 5.99 12.35
C ILE A 71 -24.01 6.57 12.25
N LEU A 72 -23.87 7.82 11.81
CA LEU A 72 -22.57 8.51 11.71
C LEU A 72 -21.93 8.72 13.07
N SER A 73 -22.71 9.04 14.10
CA SER A 73 -22.23 9.12 15.49
C SER A 73 -21.63 7.78 15.95
N GLY A 74 -22.38 6.68 15.78
CA GLY A 74 -21.91 5.34 16.13
C GLY A 74 -20.64 4.95 15.35
N PHE A 75 -20.60 5.29 14.06
CA PHE A 75 -19.42 5.07 13.22
C PHE A 75 -18.18 5.84 13.73
N PHE A 76 -18.31 7.11 14.08
CA PHE A 76 -17.19 7.90 14.61
C PHE A 76 -16.71 7.41 15.98
N PHE A 77 -17.60 6.86 16.82
CA PHE A 77 -17.22 6.21 18.08
C PHE A 77 -16.50 4.87 17.87
N ALA A 78 -16.96 4.05 16.92
CA ALA A 78 -16.37 2.73 16.64
C ALA A 78 -15.04 2.81 15.87
N SER A 79 -14.84 3.87 15.08
CA SER A 79 -13.69 4.02 14.17
C SER A 79 -12.43 4.54 14.86
N LYS A 80 -11.74 3.65 15.60
CA LYS A 80 -10.44 3.97 16.24
C LYS A 80 -9.37 4.39 15.22
N ASP A 81 -9.21 3.66 14.12
CA ASP A 81 -8.05 3.83 13.22
C ASP A 81 -8.34 4.50 11.86
N GLN A 82 -9.61 4.73 11.49
CA GLN A 82 -9.91 5.30 10.17
C GLN A 82 -9.79 6.83 10.18
N LYS A 83 -9.05 7.41 9.24
CA LYS A 83 -9.05 8.87 9.03
C LYS A 83 -10.43 9.28 8.52
N ILE A 84 -10.99 10.35 9.08
CA ILE A 84 -12.21 10.95 8.56
C ILE A 84 -11.86 11.52 7.19
N ASN A 85 -12.27 10.83 6.14
CA ASN A 85 -12.09 11.28 4.77
C ASN A 85 -13.39 11.93 4.29
N SER A 86 -13.29 12.96 3.45
CA SER A 86 -14.46 13.66 2.89
C SER A 86 -15.42 12.73 2.13
N ILE A 87 -14.91 11.58 1.66
CA ILE A 87 -15.66 10.53 0.97
C ILE A 87 -16.75 9.92 1.86
N THR A 88 -16.52 9.80 3.18
CA THR A 88 -17.53 9.28 4.13
C THR A 88 -18.77 10.19 4.16
N PHE A 89 -18.57 11.51 4.17
CA PHE A 89 -19.67 12.48 4.14
C PHE A 89 -20.39 12.47 2.79
N LEU A 90 -19.65 12.33 1.69
CA LEU A 90 -20.23 12.21 0.36
C LEU A 90 -21.13 10.97 0.27
N GLY A 91 -20.67 9.83 0.78
CA GLY A 91 -21.48 8.61 0.88
C GLY A 91 -22.77 8.82 1.66
N ALA A 92 -22.69 9.48 2.83
CA ALA A 92 -23.87 9.73 3.66
C ALA A 92 -24.90 10.66 2.98
N VAL A 93 -24.43 11.68 2.24
CA VAL A 93 -25.29 12.57 1.47
C VAL A 93 -25.99 11.81 0.35
N ILE A 94 -25.26 10.98 -0.41
CA ILE A 94 -25.84 10.16 -1.49
C ILE A 94 -26.86 9.19 -0.91
N PHE A 95 -26.57 8.55 0.24
CA PHE A 95 -27.49 7.65 0.92
C PHE A 95 -28.82 8.34 1.28
N VAL A 96 -28.76 9.56 1.83
CA VAL A 96 -29.96 10.34 2.14
C VAL A 96 -30.74 10.66 0.87
N LEU A 97 -30.08 11.16 -0.18
CA LEU A 97 -30.74 11.50 -1.44
C LEU A 97 -31.42 10.28 -2.08
N SER A 98 -30.75 9.14 -2.11
CA SER A 98 -31.32 7.89 -2.64
C SER A 98 -32.48 7.38 -1.79
N GLY A 99 -32.40 7.49 -0.47
CA GLY A 99 -33.53 7.17 0.42
C GLY A 99 -34.74 8.07 0.18
N LEU A 100 -34.53 9.37 -0.08
CA LEU A 100 -35.61 10.30 -0.44
C LEU A 100 -36.25 9.94 -1.78
N GLY A 101 -35.44 9.58 -2.79
CA GLY A 101 -35.96 9.10 -4.08
C GLY A 101 -36.76 7.80 -3.95
N LEU A 102 -36.34 6.89 -3.06
CA LEU A 102 -37.09 5.66 -2.79
C LEU A 102 -38.45 5.97 -2.14
N ILE A 103 -38.49 6.91 -1.19
CA ILE A 103 -39.74 7.36 -0.56
C ILE A 103 -40.68 7.98 -1.60
N ASP A 104 -40.17 8.72 -2.57
CA ASP A 104 -40.97 9.26 -3.68
C ASP A 104 -41.61 8.17 -4.52
N ILE A 105 -40.83 7.21 -5.00
CA ILE A 105 -41.34 6.11 -5.83
C ILE A 105 -42.40 5.30 -5.08
N LEU A 106 -42.17 5.01 -3.78
CA LEU A 106 -43.11 4.24 -2.96
C LEU A 106 -44.31 5.04 -2.48
N SER A 107 -44.15 6.35 -2.29
CA SER A 107 -45.14 7.25 -1.68
C SER A 107 -44.98 8.70 -2.18
N PRO A 108 -45.39 9.00 -3.42
CA PRO A 108 -45.11 10.28 -4.08
C PRO A 108 -45.67 11.52 -3.35
N ARG A 109 -46.74 11.34 -2.57
CA ARG A 109 -47.38 12.44 -1.83
C ARG A 109 -46.55 12.93 -0.64
N ASN A 110 -45.60 12.12 -0.17
CA ASN A 110 -44.95 12.31 1.12
C ASN A 110 -43.41 12.47 1.02
N SER A 111 -42.86 12.62 -0.18
CA SER A 111 -41.41 12.60 -0.44
C SER A 111 -40.73 13.97 -0.31
N GLY A 112 -41.51 15.04 -0.24
CA GLY A 112 -41.00 16.40 -0.27
C GLY A 112 -40.37 16.78 -1.62
N PHE A 113 -39.92 18.02 -1.72
CA PHE A 113 -39.37 18.56 -2.96
C PHE A 113 -38.14 17.80 -3.49
N VAL A 114 -37.21 17.42 -2.60
CA VAL A 114 -35.97 16.76 -2.98
C VAL A 114 -36.23 15.31 -3.39
N GLY A 115 -37.13 14.63 -2.67
CA GLY A 115 -37.55 13.27 -3.04
C GLY A 115 -38.13 13.22 -4.44
N GLY A 116 -39.02 14.15 -4.80
CA GLY A 116 -39.59 14.24 -6.15
C GLY A 116 -38.56 14.45 -7.28
N ILE A 117 -37.47 15.18 -7.01
CA ILE A 117 -36.39 15.34 -8.02
C ILE A 117 -35.63 14.03 -8.22
N VAL A 118 -35.28 13.34 -7.13
CA VAL A 118 -34.51 12.09 -7.21
C VAL A 118 -35.39 10.94 -7.70
N GLY A 119 -36.66 10.89 -7.30
CA GLY A 119 -37.66 9.92 -7.72
C GLY A 119 -38.05 10.06 -9.19
N ALA A 120 -37.77 11.20 -9.84
CA ALA A 120 -37.95 11.40 -11.29
C ALA A 120 -37.17 10.41 -12.16
N VAL A 121 -36.22 9.64 -11.59
CA VAL A 121 -35.63 8.45 -12.23
C VAL A 121 -36.69 7.45 -12.69
N GLU A 122 -37.87 7.42 -12.06
CA GLU A 122 -39.02 6.64 -12.51
C GLU A 122 -39.48 6.99 -13.93
N ILE A 123 -39.35 8.23 -14.36
CA ILE A 123 -39.83 8.70 -15.68
C ILE A 123 -39.15 7.94 -16.83
N PRO A 124 -37.80 7.88 -16.92
CA PRO A 124 -37.12 7.15 -17.99
C PRO A 124 -37.03 5.63 -17.80
N PHE A 125 -37.04 5.12 -16.56
CA PHE A 125 -36.75 3.69 -16.28
C PHE A 125 -37.98 2.87 -15.86
N GLY A 126 -39.08 3.51 -15.48
CA GLY A 126 -40.27 2.85 -14.94
C GLY A 126 -40.10 2.38 -13.49
N TYR A 127 -41.23 2.07 -12.84
CA TYR A 127 -41.31 1.77 -11.40
C TYR A 127 -40.33 0.68 -10.93
N ALA A 128 -40.37 -0.50 -11.56
CA ALA A 128 -39.58 -1.65 -11.12
C ALA A 128 -38.06 -1.41 -11.27
N ALA A 129 -37.62 -0.89 -12.41
CA ALA A 129 -36.20 -0.66 -12.65
C ALA A 129 -35.66 0.47 -11.76
N SER A 130 -36.47 1.49 -11.47
CA SER A 130 -36.06 2.62 -10.63
C SER A 130 -35.84 2.22 -9.17
N ILE A 131 -36.66 1.32 -8.63
CA ILE A 131 -36.43 0.71 -7.31
C ILE A 131 -35.10 -0.04 -7.27
N ILE A 132 -34.79 -0.83 -8.30
CA ILE A 132 -33.53 -1.59 -8.38
C ILE A 132 -32.34 -0.63 -8.45
N ILE A 133 -32.40 0.39 -9.31
CA ILE A 133 -31.33 1.39 -9.47
C ILE A 133 -31.08 2.11 -8.13
N ILE A 134 -32.13 2.59 -7.47
CA ILE A 134 -32.01 3.29 -6.20
C ILE A 134 -31.52 2.34 -5.10
N ALA A 135 -31.97 1.09 -5.06
CA ALA A 135 -31.45 0.10 -4.10
C ALA A 135 -29.94 -0.14 -4.27
N VAL A 136 -29.46 -0.23 -5.52
CA VAL A 136 -28.02 -0.36 -5.81
C VAL A 136 -27.26 0.88 -5.33
N VAL A 137 -27.77 2.09 -5.58
CA VAL A 137 -27.14 3.34 -5.13
C VAL A 137 -27.15 3.45 -3.59
N ILE A 138 -28.22 3.03 -2.92
CA ILE A 138 -28.31 2.95 -1.45
C ILE A 138 -27.23 2.01 -0.91
N ILE A 139 -27.07 0.82 -1.50
CA ILE A 139 -26.03 -0.13 -1.08
C ILE A 139 -24.64 0.47 -1.31
N ALA A 140 -24.36 1.00 -2.49
CA ALA A 140 -23.06 1.59 -2.82
C ALA A 140 -22.71 2.79 -1.92
N SER A 141 -23.67 3.65 -1.63
CA SER A 141 -23.49 4.80 -0.74
C SER A 141 -23.29 4.39 0.72
N LEU A 142 -23.97 3.34 1.19
CA LEU A 142 -23.74 2.77 2.52
C LEU A 142 -22.35 2.17 2.66
N LEU A 143 -21.89 1.43 1.65
CA LEU A 143 -20.54 0.87 1.59
C LEU A 143 -19.47 1.97 1.57
N THR A 144 -19.72 3.04 0.82
CA THR A 144 -18.84 4.21 0.77
C THR A 144 -18.82 4.96 2.10
N THR A 145 -19.96 5.09 2.77
CA THR A 145 -20.08 5.76 4.08
C THR A 145 -19.27 5.02 5.14
N PHE A 146 -19.43 3.71 5.22
CA PHE A 146 -18.72 2.91 6.22
C PHE A 146 -17.32 2.47 5.80
N ASN A 147 -16.94 2.73 4.54
CA ASN A 147 -15.69 2.26 3.96
C ASN A 147 -15.47 0.75 4.23
N PHE A 148 -16.56 -0.03 4.14
CA PHE A 148 -16.50 -1.48 4.34
C PHE A 148 -15.98 -2.13 3.05
N PRO A 149 -14.86 -2.87 3.08
CA PRO A 149 -14.54 -3.76 1.97
C PRO A 149 -15.60 -4.86 1.97
N VAL A 150 -16.46 -4.89 0.94
CA VAL A 150 -17.41 -6.00 0.78
C VAL A 150 -16.60 -7.26 0.50
N ARG A 151 -16.43 -8.09 1.52
CA ARG A 151 -16.03 -9.49 1.32
C ARG A 151 -17.31 -10.29 1.20
N LEU A 152 -17.73 -10.57 -0.03
CA LEU A 152 -18.65 -11.68 -0.27
C LEU A 152 -17.83 -12.97 -0.07
N ASP A 153 -17.68 -13.41 1.17
CA ASP A 153 -17.34 -14.80 1.44
C ASP A 153 -18.61 -15.60 1.13
N THR A 154 -18.69 -16.07 -0.10
CA THR A 154 -19.62 -17.13 -0.47
C THR A 154 -19.35 -18.32 0.44
N PHE A 155 -20.37 -18.72 1.20
CA PHE A 155 -20.44 -19.99 1.90
C PHE A 155 -20.09 -21.12 0.91
N ARG A 156 -18.84 -21.57 0.91
CA ARG A 156 -18.46 -22.83 0.30
C ARG A 156 -17.97 -23.75 1.40
N LYS A 157 -18.82 -24.74 1.67
CA LYS A 157 -18.57 -25.90 2.52
C LYS A 157 -17.17 -26.46 2.28
N LYS A 158 -16.54 -26.76 3.40
CA LYS A 158 -15.47 -27.75 3.59
C LYS A 158 -15.83 -29.02 2.81
N ASP A 159 -15.02 -29.38 1.83
CA ASP A 159 -14.59 -30.76 1.55
C ASP A 159 -13.53 -30.77 0.42
N THR A 160 -12.38 -31.32 0.81
CA THR A 160 -11.39 -32.12 0.07
C THR A 160 -10.75 -31.59 -1.23
N ASP A 161 -9.41 -31.61 -1.17
CA ASP A 161 -8.47 -31.78 -2.27
C ASP A 161 -9.03 -32.70 -3.37
N GLU A 162 -9.21 -32.17 -4.57
CA GLU A 162 -8.94 -32.79 -5.87
C GLU A 162 -9.38 -31.80 -6.98
N ASN A 163 -8.64 -31.78 -8.08
CA ASN A 163 -8.80 -30.94 -9.29
C ASN A 163 -8.15 -29.55 -9.25
N LYS A 164 -6.82 -29.55 -9.31
CA LYS A 164 -5.97 -28.48 -9.87
C LYS A 164 -5.19 -28.97 -11.10
N GLU A 165 -5.84 -29.69 -12.01
CA GLU A 165 -5.19 -30.12 -13.27
C GLU A 165 -5.91 -29.68 -14.55
N ASP A 166 -7.08 -29.03 -14.49
CA ASP A 166 -7.87 -28.79 -15.71
C ASP A 166 -7.90 -27.34 -16.25
N GLU A 167 -7.23 -26.37 -15.61
CA GLU A 167 -7.16 -24.98 -16.12
C GLU A 167 -5.93 -24.67 -16.99
N GLU A 168 -4.98 -25.61 -17.14
CA GLU A 168 -3.80 -25.43 -17.98
C GLU A 168 -3.99 -25.90 -19.44
N GLN A 169 -5.14 -26.48 -19.80
CA GLN A 169 -5.40 -27.01 -21.16
C GLN A 169 -6.27 -26.13 -22.07
N ILE A 170 -6.83 -25.01 -21.61
CA ILE A 170 -7.74 -24.18 -22.45
C ILE A 170 -7.00 -23.04 -23.19
N LEU A 171 -5.79 -22.65 -22.74
CA LEU A 171 -4.98 -21.62 -23.40
C LEU A 171 -4.06 -22.15 -24.52
N ALA A 172 -3.95 -23.47 -24.69
CA ALA A 172 -3.08 -24.10 -25.68
C ALA A 172 -3.76 -24.39 -27.05
N THR A 173 -5.08 -24.22 -27.17
CA THR A 173 -5.84 -24.70 -28.36
C THR A 173 -6.22 -23.59 -29.36
N VAL A 174 -5.93 -22.32 -29.10
CA VAL A 174 -6.22 -21.22 -30.05
C VAL A 174 -4.99 -20.79 -30.88
N ALA A 175 -3.81 -21.37 -30.65
CA ALA A 175 -2.57 -20.98 -31.33
C ALA A 175 -2.23 -21.80 -32.60
N SER A 176 -3.06 -22.76 -33.01
CA SER A 176 -2.78 -23.63 -34.16
C SER A 176 -3.92 -23.70 -35.17
N ALA A 177 -4.28 -22.57 -35.79
CA ALA A 177 -5.00 -22.55 -37.07
C ALA A 177 -5.04 -21.15 -37.68
N ASN A 178 -3.96 -20.72 -38.37
CA ASN A 178 -4.09 -20.31 -39.77
C ASN A 178 -2.72 -20.01 -40.39
N GLY A 179 -2.45 -20.70 -41.49
CA GLY A 179 -1.24 -20.54 -42.27
C GLY A 179 -1.28 -19.36 -43.24
N GLN A 180 -0.05 -18.98 -43.62
CA GLN A 180 0.35 -18.48 -44.93
C GLN A 180 -0.31 -17.20 -45.44
N GLN A 181 0.44 -16.11 -45.35
CA GLN A 181 0.69 -15.26 -46.53
C GLN A 181 2.08 -14.62 -46.43
N LYS A 182 2.93 -14.99 -47.39
CA LYS A 182 4.18 -14.31 -47.71
C LYS A 182 3.87 -12.90 -48.19
N SER A 183 4.41 -11.89 -47.52
CA SER A 183 4.80 -10.64 -48.16
C SER A 183 6.12 -10.18 -47.54
N GLU A 184 7.07 -9.94 -48.42
CA GLU A 184 8.44 -9.50 -48.16
C GLU A 184 8.41 -8.02 -47.74
N PRO A 185 9.10 -7.60 -46.68
CA PRO A 185 9.47 -6.20 -46.54
C PRO A 185 10.98 -6.03 -46.71
N GLU A 186 11.27 -5.19 -47.68
CA GLU A 186 12.49 -4.46 -47.98
C GLU A 186 13.38 -4.16 -46.76
N LYS A 187 14.67 -4.51 -46.90
CA LYS A 187 15.73 -4.14 -45.97
C LYS A 187 15.96 -2.62 -46.00
N GLN A 188 15.46 -1.89 -45.01
CA GLN A 188 16.08 -0.63 -44.60
C GLN A 188 17.07 -0.89 -43.47
N LYS A 189 18.35 -0.82 -43.82
CA LYS A 189 19.47 -0.73 -42.88
C LYS A 189 19.37 0.61 -42.15
N VAL A 190 18.94 0.59 -40.89
CA VAL A 190 19.31 1.64 -39.93
C VAL A 190 20.50 1.12 -39.14
N LYS A 191 21.65 1.81 -39.29
CA LYS A 191 22.82 1.62 -38.46
C LYS A 191 22.45 2.04 -37.05
N ASP A 192 22.32 1.08 -36.13
CA ASP A 192 22.32 1.38 -34.71
C ASP A 192 23.76 1.26 -34.21
N GLU A 193 24.31 2.42 -33.84
CA GLU A 193 25.56 2.53 -33.10
C GLU A 193 25.41 1.79 -31.77
N THR A 194 26.17 0.71 -31.64
CA THR A 194 26.19 -0.12 -30.45
C THR A 194 26.95 0.63 -29.36
N LYS A 195 26.25 1.46 -28.59
CA LYS A 195 26.74 1.85 -27.26
C LYS A 195 26.57 0.65 -26.35
N GLU A 196 27.69 0.06 -25.95
CA GLU A 196 27.76 -1.00 -24.96
C GLU A 196 27.24 -0.46 -23.62
N PHE A 197 26.12 -0.98 -23.12
CA PHE A 197 25.59 -0.57 -21.82
C PHE A 197 26.41 -1.22 -20.71
N GLU A 198 26.99 -0.41 -19.82
CA GLU A 198 27.65 -0.90 -18.60
C GLU A 198 26.62 -1.64 -17.72
N THR A 199 26.70 -2.97 -17.74
CA THR A 199 25.89 -3.84 -16.90
C THR A 199 26.69 -4.10 -15.63
N LYS A 200 26.23 -3.54 -14.50
CA LYS A 200 26.75 -3.92 -13.20
C LYS A 200 25.91 -5.08 -12.71
N GLU A 201 26.41 -6.28 -13.01
CA GLU A 201 25.85 -7.49 -12.41
C GLU A 201 25.97 -7.39 -10.88
N PHE A 202 25.13 -8.18 -10.20
CA PHE A 202 25.28 -8.42 -8.78
C PHE A 202 26.65 -9.08 -8.52
N GLU A 203 27.70 -8.26 -8.45
CA GLU A 203 29.03 -8.69 -8.05
C GLU A 203 29.04 -8.79 -6.53
N GLN A 204 28.98 -10.03 -6.05
CA GLN A 204 29.34 -10.33 -4.68
C GLN A 204 30.77 -9.84 -4.45
N LYS A 205 30.95 -8.79 -3.64
CA LYS A 205 32.23 -8.59 -2.94
C LYS A 205 32.55 -9.93 -2.28
N SER A 206 33.64 -10.54 -2.77
CA SER A 206 34.05 -11.89 -2.42
C SER A 206 34.06 -12.06 -0.91
N PHE A 207 33.28 -13.03 -0.42
CA PHE A 207 33.53 -13.61 0.90
C PHE A 207 34.98 -14.10 0.93
N PRO A 208 35.73 -13.91 2.03
CA PRO A 208 36.92 -14.70 2.25
C PRO A 208 36.50 -16.18 2.26
N LYS A 209 36.88 -16.92 1.21
CA LYS A 209 36.80 -18.38 1.20
C LYS A 209 37.52 -18.89 2.45
N SER A 210 36.81 -19.59 3.32
CA SER A 210 37.43 -20.63 4.17
C SER A 210 38.74 -20.19 4.84
N ALA A 211 38.80 -19.01 5.43
CA ALA A 211 39.65 -18.85 6.59
C ALA A 211 38.82 -19.42 7.73
N SER A 212 39.38 -20.39 8.46
CA SER A 212 38.91 -20.76 9.80
C SER A 212 38.53 -19.48 10.54
N LEU A 213 37.25 -19.13 10.56
CA LEU A 213 36.75 -17.98 11.29
C LEU A 213 36.67 -18.42 12.75
N LYS A 214 37.86 -18.61 13.33
CA LYS A 214 38.14 -18.21 14.70
C LYS A 214 38.02 -16.67 14.75
N THR A 215 36.87 -16.13 14.38
CA THR A 215 36.51 -14.77 14.78
C THR A 215 36.19 -14.91 16.25
N GLU A 216 37.11 -14.44 17.07
CA GLU A 216 36.84 -14.15 18.47
C GLU A 216 35.55 -13.31 18.51
N HIS A 217 34.41 -13.95 18.85
CA HIS A 217 33.21 -13.26 19.28
C HIS A 217 33.52 -12.64 20.65
N SER A 218 34.39 -11.61 20.66
CA SER A 218 35.01 -11.09 21.88
C SER A 218 34.09 -10.24 22.76
N LYS A 219 32.78 -10.20 22.48
CA LYS A 219 31.80 -9.39 23.22
C LYS A 219 30.73 -10.17 23.99
N LEU A 220 30.77 -11.50 23.99
CA LEU A 220 29.90 -12.35 24.82
C LEU A 220 30.69 -12.93 26.00
N LYS A 221 31.25 -12.07 26.85
CA LYS A 221 31.95 -12.48 28.08
C LYS A 221 31.04 -12.36 29.30
N ALA A 222 29.88 -13.03 29.27
CA ALA A 222 29.15 -13.34 30.50
C ALA A 222 29.66 -14.69 31.02
N LYS A 223 29.87 -14.82 32.34
CA LYS A 223 30.40 -16.07 32.92
C LYS A 223 29.43 -17.22 32.64
N GLY A 224 29.87 -18.18 31.83
CA GLY A 224 29.11 -19.42 31.55
C GLY A 224 28.05 -19.30 30.44
N TYR A 225 27.94 -18.18 29.74
CA TYR A 225 27.05 -18.08 28.58
C TYR A 225 27.74 -18.61 27.31
N ILE A 226 27.07 -19.51 26.59
CA ILE A 226 27.54 -20.06 25.31
C ILE A 226 26.70 -19.41 24.21
N ALA A 227 27.35 -18.66 23.34
CA ALA A 227 26.70 -18.02 22.19
C ALA A 227 26.18 -19.08 21.20
N PRO A 228 25.02 -18.84 20.54
CA PRO A 228 24.55 -19.73 19.49
C PRO A 228 25.53 -19.72 18.29
N PRO A 229 25.92 -20.88 17.74
CA PRO A 229 26.78 -20.93 16.58
C PRO A 229 26.03 -20.48 15.32
N LEU A 230 26.70 -19.77 14.41
CA LEU A 230 26.13 -19.30 13.14
C LEU A 230 25.63 -20.44 12.22
N ASP A 231 26.12 -21.66 12.43
CA ASP A 231 25.72 -22.86 11.68
C ASP A 231 24.25 -23.23 11.88
N LEU A 232 23.57 -22.71 12.92
CA LEU A 232 22.13 -22.82 13.07
C LEU A 232 21.36 -22.03 12.00
N LEU A 233 22.01 -21.08 11.33
CA LEU A 233 21.41 -20.23 10.30
C LEU A 233 21.83 -20.69 8.90
N LYS A 234 20.84 -20.83 8.00
CA LYS A 234 21.10 -21.09 6.59
C LYS A 234 21.81 -19.89 5.96
N SER A 235 22.94 -20.14 5.31
CA SER A 235 23.82 -19.11 4.75
C SER A 235 24.01 -19.21 3.22
N SER A 236 23.19 -20.00 2.54
CA SER A 236 23.26 -20.13 1.08
C SER A 236 22.94 -18.81 0.38
N VAL A 237 23.65 -18.55 -0.72
CA VAL A 237 23.45 -17.40 -1.59
C VAL A 237 22.76 -17.89 -2.85
N GLU A 238 21.60 -17.30 -3.14
CA GLU A 238 20.87 -17.51 -4.38
C GLU A 238 21.19 -16.37 -5.35
N LYS A 239 21.33 -16.67 -6.64
CA LYS A 239 21.52 -15.64 -7.68
C LYS A 239 20.16 -15.28 -8.30
N PRO A 240 19.85 -13.98 -8.46
CA PRO A 240 18.62 -13.57 -9.13
C PRO A 240 18.71 -13.84 -10.63
N THR A 241 17.55 -14.04 -11.27
CA THR A 241 17.45 -14.15 -12.73
C THR A 241 16.69 -12.95 -13.29
N SER A 242 17.42 -12.02 -13.89
CA SER A 242 16.92 -10.72 -14.35
C SER A 242 16.43 -10.71 -15.80
N GLY A 243 15.73 -11.76 -16.24
CA GLY A 243 15.11 -11.81 -17.57
C GLY A 243 16.04 -11.42 -18.72
N ASP A 244 15.48 -10.78 -19.77
CA ASP A 244 16.25 -10.25 -20.90
C ASP A 244 16.45 -8.73 -20.72
N LEU A 245 17.63 -8.37 -20.21
CA LEU A 245 17.99 -6.99 -19.89
C LEU A 245 17.97 -6.07 -21.11
N ARG A 246 18.48 -6.54 -22.26
CA ARG A 246 18.59 -5.74 -23.49
C ARG A 246 17.22 -5.45 -24.05
N THR A 247 16.35 -6.46 -24.05
CA THR A 247 14.95 -6.29 -24.47
C THR A 247 14.23 -5.27 -23.58
N ASN A 248 14.40 -5.36 -22.26
CA ASN A 248 13.79 -4.40 -21.32
C ASN A 248 14.29 -2.97 -21.51
N VAL A 249 15.59 -2.77 -21.75
CA VAL A 249 16.17 -1.45 -22.07
C VAL A 249 15.51 -0.86 -23.31
N ASN A 250 15.38 -1.65 -24.37
CA ASN A 250 14.76 -1.22 -25.62
C ASN A 250 13.28 -0.90 -25.46
N ILE A 251 12.54 -1.70 -24.68
CA ILE A 251 11.14 -1.44 -24.34
C ILE A 251 11.02 -0.10 -23.62
N ILE A 252 11.77 0.11 -22.53
CA ILE A 252 11.74 1.35 -21.74
C ILE A 252 12.01 2.56 -22.63
N LYS A 253 13.08 2.50 -23.44
CA LYS A 253 13.48 3.60 -24.32
C LYS A 253 12.37 3.91 -25.34
N ARG A 254 11.89 2.91 -26.08
CA ARG A 254 10.85 3.08 -27.11
C ARG A 254 9.53 3.57 -26.54
N THR A 255 9.11 3.06 -25.38
CA THR A 255 7.87 3.50 -24.73
C THR A 255 7.98 4.98 -24.37
N LEU A 256 9.04 5.40 -23.70
CA LEU A 256 9.23 6.82 -23.33
C LEU A 256 9.31 7.72 -24.57
N GLU A 257 10.03 7.29 -25.61
CA GLU A 257 10.12 8.03 -26.89
C GLU A 257 8.75 8.18 -27.57
N SER A 258 7.89 7.15 -27.55
CA SER A 258 6.54 7.23 -28.14
C SER A 258 5.63 8.26 -27.46
N PHE A 259 5.88 8.59 -26.19
CA PHE A 259 5.19 9.64 -25.46
C PHE A 259 5.88 11.01 -25.59
N GLY A 260 6.86 11.14 -26.50
CA GLY A 260 7.63 12.36 -26.73
C GLY A 260 8.55 12.69 -25.57
N ILE A 261 9.09 11.67 -24.89
CA ILE A 261 10.08 11.82 -23.82
C ILE A 261 11.38 11.14 -24.25
N PRO A 262 12.28 11.87 -24.93
CA PRO A 262 13.57 11.32 -25.32
C PRO A 262 14.44 11.10 -24.08
N VAL A 263 15.03 9.91 -23.98
CA VAL A 263 15.88 9.49 -22.85
C VAL A 263 17.15 8.81 -23.33
N GLU A 264 18.25 9.02 -22.61
CA GLU A 264 19.48 8.24 -22.74
C GLU A 264 19.49 7.16 -21.66
N MET A 265 19.57 5.89 -22.06
CA MET A 265 19.64 4.77 -21.12
C MET A 265 21.04 4.67 -20.52
N GLY A 266 21.13 4.39 -19.21
CA GLY A 266 22.36 4.33 -18.44
C GLY A 266 22.69 2.93 -17.92
N GLU A 267 23.35 2.87 -16.76
CA GLU A 267 23.73 1.63 -16.08
C GLU A 267 22.52 0.79 -15.66
N ILE A 268 22.69 -0.53 -15.71
CA ILE A 268 21.75 -1.53 -15.20
C ILE A 268 22.33 -2.15 -13.94
N ASN A 269 21.59 -2.08 -12.84
CA ASN A 269 21.99 -2.66 -11.55
C ASN A 269 21.03 -3.79 -11.20
N ILE A 270 21.55 -5.01 -11.11
CA ILE A 270 20.77 -6.20 -10.76
C ILE A 270 20.76 -6.38 -9.24
N GLY A 271 19.60 -6.24 -8.62
CA GLY A 271 19.39 -6.53 -7.20
C GLY A 271 18.80 -7.92 -6.96
N PRO A 272 18.66 -8.35 -5.68
CA PRO A 272 18.12 -9.67 -5.34
C PRO A 272 16.66 -9.87 -5.78
N LYS A 273 15.82 -8.84 -5.65
CA LYS A 273 14.38 -8.91 -5.95
C LYS A 273 13.97 -8.15 -7.21
N ILE A 274 14.68 -7.06 -7.51
CA ILE A 274 14.39 -6.14 -8.60
C ILE A 274 15.68 -5.83 -9.37
N THR A 275 15.54 -5.46 -10.63
CA THR A 275 16.61 -4.87 -11.45
C THR A 275 16.27 -3.42 -11.70
N ARG A 276 17.25 -2.53 -11.48
CA ARG A 276 17.10 -1.09 -11.67
C ARG A 276 17.77 -0.68 -12.98
N TYR A 277 16.97 -0.11 -13.88
CA TYR A 277 17.42 0.51 -15.12
C TYR A 277 17.52 2.01 -14.90
N THR A 278 18.69 2.59 -15.11
CA THR A 278 18.87 4.03 -15.00
C THR A 278 18.70 4.70 -16.36
N LEU A 279 18.18 5.93 -16.35
CA LEU A 279 18.04 6.74 -17.56
C LEU A 279 18.23 8.22 -17.24
N LYS A 280 18.63 8.98 -18.25
CA LYS A 280 18.76 10.43 -18.23
C LYS A 280 17.73 11.03 -19.21
N PRO A 281 16.71 11.74 -18.72
CA PRO A 281 15.78 12.42 -19.61
C PRO A 281 16.44 13.65 -20.24
N ALA A 282 15.99 14.00 -21.45
CA ALA A 282 16.44 15.23 -22.11
C ALA A 282 16.09 16.48 -21.29
N GLU A 283 16.83 17.57 -21.52
CA GLU A 283 16.60 18.84 -20.86
C GLU A 283 15.18 19.37 -21.11
N GLY A 284 14.57 19.97 -20.09
CA GLY A 284 13.20 20.49 -20.16
C GLY A 284 12.10 19.45 -19.95
N VAL A 285 12.41 18.15 -19.90
CA VAL A 285 11.40 17.12 -19.55
C VAL A 285 11.05 17.21 -18.06
N LYS A 286 9.76 17.42 -17.77
CA LYS A 286 9.24 17.39 -16.40
C LYS A 286 9.25 15.95 -15.86
N LEU A 287 9.87 15.72 -14.71
CA LEU A 287 9.90 14.40 -14.05
C LEU A 287 8.50 13.82 -13.79
N SER A 288 7.50 14.67 -13.53
CA SER A 288 6.12 14.25 -13.34
C SER A 288 5.53 13.52 -14.56
N ARG A 289 5.98 13.86 -15.78
CA ARG A 289 5.54 13.13 -17.00
C ARG A 289 6.06 11.70 -17.01
N ILE A 290 7.28 11.46 -16.55
CA ILE A 290 7.87 10.12 -16.49
C ILE A 290 7.17 9.30 -15.42
N ILE A 291 6.94 9.88 -14.23
CA ILE A 291 6.22 9.22 -13.14
C ILE A 291 4.79 8.85 -13.56
N ALA A 292 4.12 9.70 -14.35
CA ALA A 292 2.77 9.43 -14.84
C ALA A 292 2.69 8.19 -15.76
N LEU A 293 3.77 7.84 -16.46
CA LEU A 293 3.85 6.67 -17.34
C LEU A 293 4.15 5.35 -16.61
N ASN A 294 4.02 5.32 -15.27
CA ASN A 294 4.28 4.12 -14.48
C ASN A 294 3.43 2.92 -14.95
N GLN A 295 2.13 3.13 -15.23
CA GLN A 295 1.24 2.07 -15.69
C GLN A 295 1.58 1.61 -17.11
N ASP A 296 1.82 2.55 -18.03
CA ASP A 296 2.18 2.24 -19.42
C ASP A 296 3.49 1.46 -19.52
N LEU A 297 4.51 1.86 -18.75
CA LEU A 297 5.77 1.13 -18.67
C LEU A 297 5.59 -0.25 -18.03
N SER A 298 4.74 -0.38 -17.00
CA SER A 298 4.43 -1.68 -16.38
C SER A 298 3.80 -2.63 -17.40
N MET A 299 2.88 -2.12 -18.22
CA MET A 299 2.22 -2.88 -19.29
C MET A 299 3.21 -3.27 -20.38
N ALA A 300 4.03 -2.34 -20.87
CA ALA A 300 5.00 -2.59 -21.92
C ALA A 300 6.08 -3.62 -21.50
N LEU A 301 6.47 -3.61 -20.23
CA LEU A 301 7.43 -4.55 -19.65
C LEU A 301 6.81 -5.89 -19.21
N ALA A 302 5.48 -6.06 -19.38
CA ALA A 302 4.73 -7.22 -18.88
C ALA A 302 5.01 -7.52 -17.39
N ALA A 303 5.12 -6.47 -16.57
CA ALA A 303 5.41 -6.57 -15.15
C ALA A 303 4.17 -6.21 -14.31
N HIS A 304 3.87 -6.99 -13.27
CA HIS A 304 2.72 -6.74 -12.38
C HIS A 304 2.82 -5.42 -11.58
N SER A 305 4.03 -4.92 -11.35
CA SER A 305 4.27 -3.63 -10.71
C SER A 305 5.70 -3.16 -10.92
N ILE A 306 5.90 -1.90 -11.29
CA ILE A 306 7.22 -1.25 -11.36
C ILE A 306 7.26 -0.02 -10.47
N ARG A 307 8.46 0.39 -10.03
CA ARG A 307 8.67 1.63 -9.27
C ARG A 307 9.57 2.58 -10.04
N ILE A 308 9.17 3.85 -10.10
CA ILE A 308 9.96 4.92 -10.72
C ILE A 308 10.54 5.80 -9.61
N GLU A 309 11.87 5.86 -9.53
CA GLU A 309 12.61 6.70 -8.59
C GLU A 309 13.20 7.90 -9.36
N ALA A 310 12.62 9.08 -9.16
CA ALA A 310 12.98 10.30 -9.90
C ALA A 310 13.07 11.52 -8.95
N PRO A 311 14.25 12.16 -8.79
CA PRO A 311 15.58 11.69 -9.17
C PRO A 311 16.11 10.61 -8.21
N ILE A 312 17.10 9.82 -8.67
CA ILE A 312 17.88 8.95 -7.78
C ILE A 312 18.69 9.84 -6.81
N PRO A 313 18.64 9.61 -5.48
CA PRO A 313 19.39 10.41 -4.51
C PRO A 313 20.88 10.52 -4.86
N GLY A 314 21.39 11.76 -4.95
CA GLY A 314 22.79 12.02 -5.29
C GLY A 314 23.16 11.87 -6.77
N LYS A 315 22.20 11.55 -7.67
CA LYS A 315 22.43 11.43 -9.11
C LYS A 315 21.35 12.20 -9.90
N SER A 316 21.73 12.84 -11.02
CA SER A 316 20.78 13.48 -11.95
C SER A 316 20.18 12.47 -12.93
N LEU A 317 19.72 11.32 -12.42
CA LEU A 317 19.19 10.20 -13.19
C LEU A 317 17.83 9.78 -12.65
N VAL A 318 17.05 9.09 -13.47
CA VAL A 318 15.80 8.41 -13.08
C VAL A 318 16.06 6.91 -13.06
N GLY A 319 15.57 6.22 -12.04
CA GLY A 319 15.63 4.77 -11.92
C GLY A 319 14.26 4.14 -12.17
N ILE A 320 14.20 3.13 -13.03
CA ILE A 320 13.03 2.26 -13.22
C ILE A 320 13.37 0.90 -12.61
N GLU A 321 12.64 0.53 -11.57
CA GLU A 321 12.79 -0.72 -10.84
C GLU A 321 11.77 -1.74 -11.36
N VAL A 322 12.28 -2.82 -11.95
CA VAL A 322 11.48 -3.90 -12.54
C VAL A 322 11.72 -5.18 -11.73
N PRO A 323 10.68 -5.92 -11.33
CA PRO A 323 10.84 -7.22 -10.67
C PRO A 323 11.67 -8.21 -11.51
N ASN A 324 12.52 -8.99 -10.85
CA ASN A 324 13.25 -10.07 -11.50
C ASN A 324 12.31 -11.24 -11.84
N LYS A 325 12.64 -12.03 -12.86
CA LYS A 325 11.89 -13.26 -13.19
C LYS A 325 11.98 -14.28 -12.05
N ALA A 326 13.16 -14.42 -11.46
CA ALA A 326 13.37 -15.17 -10.24
C ALA A 326 14.10 -14.29 -9.22
N SER A 327 13.50 -14.11 -8.04
CA SER A 327 14.12 -13.38 -6.93
C SER A 327 15.05 -14.28 -6.15
N ALA A 328 16.19 -13.74 -5.71
CA ALA A 328 17.08 -14.40 -4.78
C ALA A 328 16.63 -14.19 -3.33
N VAL A 329 16.54 -15.26 -2.53
CA VAL A 329 16.22 -15.14 -1.11
C VAL A 329 17.42 -14.57 -0.35
N VAL A 330 17.18 -13.49 0.39
CA VAL A 330 18.17 -12.87 1.27
C VAL A 330 18.16 -13.59 2.62
N ARG A 331 19.20 -14.38 2.90
CA ARG A 331 19.28 -15.19 4.13
C ARG A 331 20.02 -14.47 5.26
N LEU A 332 19.48 -14.59 6.47
CA LEU A 332 20.00 -13.94 7.67
C LEU A 332 21.42 -14.40 8.02
N GLY A 333 21.70 -15.70 7.98
CA GLY A 333 23.03 -16.24 8.29
C GLY A 333 24.13 -15.69 7.37
N ASN A 334 23.79 -15.46 6.11
CA ASN A 334 24.70 -14.84 5.15
C ASN A 334 25.02 -13.37 5.49
N LEU A 335 24.06 -12.64 6.06
CA LEU A 335 24.24 -11.23 6.44
C LEU A 335 24.98 -11.09 7.78
N MET A 336 24.75 -12.01 8.71
CA MET A 336 25.42 -12.01 10.02
C MET A 336 26.91 -12.35 9.95
N SER A 337 27.35 -13.08 8.91
CA SER A 337 28.75 -13.41 8.71
C SER A 337 29.60 -12.26 8.16
N TYR A 338 28.98 -11.13 7.79
CA TYR A 338 29.74 -9.95 7.36
C TYR A 338 30.54 -9.35 8.54
N PRO A 339 31.82 -8.98 8.32
CA PRO A 339 32.63 -8.31 9.34
C PRO A 339 31.98 -7.05 9.89
N ASP A 340 31.32 -6.29 9.00
CA ASP A 340 30.61 -5.06 9.34
C ASP A 340 29.58 -5.30 10.45
N PHE A 341 28.79 -6.38 10.38
CA PHE A 341 27.81 -6.73 11.40
C PHE A 341 28.47 -7.14 12.73
N SER A 342 29.58 -7.87 12.67
CA SER A 342 30.34 -8.25 13.89
C SER A 342 30.89 -7.03 14.63
N GLY A 343 31.15 -5.94 13.90
CA GLY A 343 31.58 -4.66 14.45
C GLY A 343 30.46 -3.78 15.02
N PHE A 344 29.18 -4.10 14.78
CA PHE A 344 28.06 -3.30 15.27
C PHE A 344 27.93 -3.33 16.81
N GLY A 345 27.25 -2.31 17.35
CA GLY A 345 26.93 -2.21 18.78
C GLY A 345 25.92 -3.28 19.23
N PRO A 346 25.70 -3.44 20.55
CA PRO A 346 24.87 -4.51 21.11
C PRO A 346 23.40 -4.45 20.67
N LEU A 347 22.91 -3.30 20.19
CA LEU A 347 21.55 -3.17 19.66
C LEU A 347 21.51 -3.14 18.12
N GLY A 348 22.57 -3.66 17.49
CA GLY A 348 22.69 -3.82 16.06
C GLY A 348 21.80 -4.95 15.53
N PHE A 349 21.15 -4.71 14.40
CA PHE A 349 20.32 -5.71 13.75
C PHE A 349 20.43 -5.67 12.22
N VAL A 350 20.18 -6.82 11.62
CA VAL A 350 20.17 -6.98 10.16
C VAL A 350 18.83 -6.52 9.60
N LEU A 351 18.87 -5.55 8.67
CA LEU A 351 17.69 -5.12 7.90
C LEU A 351 17.50 -5.96 6.64
N GLY A 352 18.59 -6.31 5.95
CA GLY A 352 18.53 -7.08 4.71
C GLY A 352 19.60 -6.65 3.71
N ARG A 353 19.22 -6.60 2.43
CA ARG A 353 20.03 -6.05 1.34
C ARG A 353 19.29 -4.92 0.67
N ASP A 354 20.03 -3.94 0.16
CA ASP A 354 19.46 -2.86 -0.65
C ASP A 354 19.14 -3.34 -2.08
N VAL A 355 18.69 -2.40 -2.91
CA VAL A 355 18.39 -2.59 -4.34
C VAL A 355 19.61 -2.95 -5.20
N ASN A 356 20.82 -2.63 -4.75
CA ASN A 356 22.08 -3.01 -5.40
C ASN A 356 22.60 -4.33 -4.84
N GLY A 357 21.95 -4.89 -3.82
CA GLY A 357 22.34 -6.10 -3.14
C GLY A 357 23.37 -5.91 -2.03
N GLU A 358 23.72 -4.68 -1.65
CA GLU A 358 24.62 -4.41 -0.53
C GLU A 358 23.94 -4.71 0.81
N PRO A 359 24.65 -5.31 1.78
CA PRO A 359 24.08 -5.61 3.09
C PRO A 359 23.77 -4.33 3.87
N ILE A 360 22.59 -4.28 4.48
CA ILE A 360 22.16 -3.14 5.30
C ILE A 360 21.95 -3.60 6.74
N PHE A 361 22.62 -2.90 7.65
CA PHE A 361 22.54 -3.06 9.09
C PHE A 361 22.03 -1.76 9.73
N SER A 362 21.37 -1.87 10.87
CA SER A 362 20.91 -0.72 11.65
C SER A 362 21.13 -0.96 13.14
N ASP A 363 21.01 0.09 13.94
CA ASP A 363 21.26 0.07 15.37
C ASP A 363 20.13 0.81 16.10
N ILE A 364 19.43 0.09 16.98
CA ILE A 364 18.33 0.65 17.76
C ILE A 364 18.83 1.75 18.70
N ALA A 365 20.10 1.71 19.15
CA ALA A 365 20.64 2.77 19.98
C ALA A 365 20.66 4.14 19.26
N LYS A 366 20.84 4.14 17.93
CA LYS A 366 20.79 5.35 17.08
C LYS A 366 19.37 5.73 16.69
N LEU A 367 18.45 4.78 16.74
CA LEU A 367 17.02 4.90 16.45
C LEU A 367 16.25 4.52 17.72
N PRO A 368 16.27 5.34 18.79
CA PRO A 368 15.91 4.93 20.15
C PRO A 368 14.53 4.29 20.25
N HIS A 369 13.65 4.56 19.29
CA HIS A 369 12.43 3.81 19.04
C HIS A 369 12.29 3.48 17.54
N LEU A 370 11.77 2.29 17.25
CA LEU A 370 11.54 1.79 15.89
C LEU A 370 10.06 1.38 15.73
N LEU A 371 9.41 1.85 14.66
CA LEU A 371 8.06 1.43 14.27
C LEU A 371 8.14 0.49 13.06
N ILE A 372 7.57 -0.71 13.19
CA ILE A 372 7.48 -1.70 12.10
C ILE A 372 6.00 -1.93 11.77
N ALA A 373 5.60 -1.61 10.54
CA ALA A 373 4.22 -1.76 10.05
C ALA A 373 4.19 -2.50 8.69
N GLY A 374 3.12 -3.26 8.45
CA GLY A 374 2.93 -4.00 7.20
C GLY A 374 1.64 -4.83 7.21
N THR A 375 1.10 -5.11 6.03
CA THR A 375 -0.07 -5.99 5.84
C THR A 375 0.30 -7.47 6.01
N THR A 376 -0.68 -8.35 6.13
CA THR A 376 -0.43 -9.80 6.14
C THR A 376 0.33 -10.22 4.88
N GLY A 377 1.37 -11.04 5.04
CA GLY A 377 2.22 -11.50 3.92
C GLY A 377 3.29 -10.50 3.46
N SER A 378 3.34 -9.28 4.01
CA SER A 378 4.36 -8.29 3.65
C SER A 378 5.76 -8.57 4.21
N GLY A 379 5.89 -9.53 5.15
CA GLY A 379 7.15 -9.88 5.80
C GLY A 379 7.37 -9.23 7.19
N LYS A 380 6.36 -8.55 7.75
CA LYS A 380 6.43 -7.91 9.09
C LYS A 380 6.95 -8.85 10.18
N SER A 381 6.36 -10.05 10.30
CA SER A 381 6.75 -11.01 11.35
C SER A 381 8.17 -11.52 11.14
N ILE A 382 8.56 -11.82 9.89
CA ILE A 382 9.93 -12.22 9.53
C ILE A 382 10.95 -11.14 9.91
N MET A 383 10.63 -9.86 9.68
CA MET A 383 11.47 -8.74 10.08
C MET A 383 11.65 -8.68 11.61
N ILE A 384 10.59 -8.91 12.38
CA ILE A 384 10.67 -8.97 13.85
C ILE A 384 11.58 -10.12 14.29
N HIS A 385 11.42 -11.31 13.71
CA HIS A 385 12.29 -12.46 13.99
C HIS A 385 13.75 -12.19 13.61
N SER A 386 14.00 -11.55 12.47
CA SER A 386 15.36 -11.14 12.03
C SER A 386 16.00 -10.19 13.04
N LEU A 387 15.24 -9.20 13.52
CA LEU A 387 15.68 -8.26 14.53
C LEU A 387 15.99 -8.98 15.85
N LEU A 388 15.05 -9.75 16.39
CA LEU A 388 15.24 -10.48 17.66
C LEU A 388 16.43 -11.45 17.58
N THR A 389 16.52 -12.20 16.49
CA THR A 389 17.65 -13.13 16.27
C THR A 389 18.97 -12.37 16.19
N SER A 390 19.02 -11.21 15.52
CA SER A 390 20.22 -10.37 15.50
C SER A 390 20.68 -9.96 16.90
N LEU A 391 19.74 -9.54 17.73
CA LEU A 391 20.03 -9.17 19.12
C LEU A 391 20.52 -10.38 19.94
N LEU A 392 19.90 -11.55 19.78
CA LEU A 392 20.30 -12.78 20.50
C LEU A 392 21.69 -13.29 20.10
N TYR A 393 22.11 -13.09 18.84
CA TYR A 393 23.46 -13.46 18.39
C TYR A 393 24.54 -12.48 18.86
N GLN A 394 24.17 -11.27 19.29
CA GLN A 394 25.11 -10.26 19.76
C GLN A 394 25.18 -10.12 21.29
N ASN A 395 24.17 -10.62 22.02
CA ASN A 395 24.00 -10.35 23.45
C ASN A 395 23.82 -11.61 24.29
N SER A 396 24.27 -11.50 25.54
CA SER A 396 23.95 -12.47 26.60
C SER A 396 22.72 -11.99 27.39
N PRO A 397 22.09 -12.87 28.19
CA PRO A 397 21.00 -12.47 29.09
C PRO A 397 21.39 -11.41 30.14
N GLU A 398 22.68 -11.24 30.41
CA GLU A 398 23.18 -10.19 31.30
C GLU A 398 23.21 -8.82 30.60
N THR A 399 23.47 -8.79 29.29
CA THR A 399 23.64 -7.56 28.51
C THR A 399 22.36 -7.10 27.80
N LEU A 400 21.39 -7.98 27.60
CA LEU A 400 20.12 -7.68 26.96
C LEU A 400 18.94 -8.31 27.73
N ARG A 401 17.93 -7.49 28.02
CA ARG A 401 16.63 -7.92 28.52
C ARG A 401 15.54 -7.52 27.54
N LEU A 402 14.61 -8.43 27.28
CA LEU A 402 13.51 -8.24 26.35
C LEU A 402 12.19 -8.33 27.09
N ILE A 403 11.25 -7.46 26.74
CA ILE A 403 9.84 -7.58 27.12
C ILE A 403 9.07 -7.74 25.82
N LEU A 404 8.52 -8.93 25.59
CA LEU A 404 7.78 -9.28 24.39
C LEU A 404 6.28 -9.27 24.70
N ILE A 405 5.53 -8.47 23.95
CA ILE A 405 4.08 -8.35 24.09
C ILE A 405 3.44 -8.84 22.79
N ASP A 406 2.88 -10.06 22.82
CA ASP A 406 2.14 -10.64 21.70
C ASP A 406 0.66 -10.85 22.10
N PRO A 407 -0.23 -9.91 21.77
CA PRO A 407 -1.64 -10.01 22.13
C PRO A 407 -2.36 -11.17 21.40
N LYS A 408 -1.81 -11.65 20.29
CA LYS A 408 -2.41 -12.76 19.51
C LYS A 408 -1.82 -14.12 19.88
N ARG A 409 -0.66 -14.15 20.54
CA ARG A 409 0.10 -15.35 20.93
C ARG A 409 0.44 -16.28 19.75
N VAL A 410 0.75 -15.69 18.59
CA VAL A 410 1.05 -16.45 17.37
C VAL A 410 2.52 -16.34 16.98
N GLU A 411 3.14 -15.18 17.20
CA GLU A 411 4.43 -14.85 16.58
C GLU A 411 5.57 -14.98 17.59
N LEU A 412 5.37 -14.51 18.83
CA LEU A 412 6.48 -14.38 19.80
C LEU A 412 6.47 -15.44 20.89
N SER A 413 5.51 -16.37 20.89
CA SER A 413 5.37 -17.40 21.92
C SER A 413 6.53 -18.42 21.98
N LEU A 414 7.37 -18.46 20.94
CA LEU A 414 8.53 -19.35 20.85
C LEU A 414 9.80 -18.79 21.52
N TYR A 415 9.81 -17.51 21.91
CA TYR A 415 10.91 -16.86 22.65
C TYR A 415 10.60 -16.83 24.14
#